data_AF-A0A8T2MY63-F1
#
_entry.id   AF-A0A8T2MY63-F1
#
_cell.length_a   1.000
_cell.length_b   1.000
_cell.length_c   1.000
_cell.angle_alpha   90.00
_cell.angle_beta   90.00
_cell.angle_gamma   90.00
#
_symmetry.space_group_name_H-M   'P 1'
#
loop_
_entity.id
_entity.type
_entity.pdbx_description
1 polymer ?
#
loop_
_entity_poly.entity_id
_entity_poly.type
_entity_poly.pdbx_seq_one_letter_code
_entity_poly.pdbx_strand_id
1 'polypeptide(L)'
;VKVKHGETSCTNSEKQQCAQTRQEVHHKVVLKLRVNVGKVKKIDKHGHPLQKTWHQHGYNTAWVPPNCGMVPTGMEEDCVWNPKRIKIVKTIKPK
;
A
#
# COMPACT_ATOMS: atom_id res chain seq x y z
N VAL A 1 3.68 0.99 -5.37
CA VAL A 1 4.04 1.05 -3.93
C VAL A 1 3.13 0.08 -3.19
N LYS A 2 3.68 -0.86 -2.42
CA LYS A 2 2.92 -1.67 -1.46
C LYS A 2 2.96 -0.96 -0.11
N VAL A 3 1.81 -0.60 0.42
CA VAL A 3 1.69 -0.01 1.76
C VAL A 3 1.10 -1.04 2.69
N LYS A 4 1.72 -1.22 3.86
CA LYS A 4 1.15 -1.95 5.00
C LYS A 4 0.57 -0.96 6.00
N HIS A 5 -0.58 -1.27 6.57
CA HIS A 5 -1.17 -0.46 7.64
C HIS A 5 -0.86 -1.07 9.00
N GLY A 6 -0.53 -0.21 9.96
CA GLY A 6 -0.81 -0.49 11.37
C GLY A 6 -2.26 -0.13 11.64
N GLU A 7 -2.95 -1.00 12.38
CA GLU A 7 -4.38 -0.98 12.73
C GLU A 7 -5.05 0.40 12.64
N THR A 8 -5.91 0.63 11.62
CA THR A 8 -7.17 1.39 11.74
C THR A 8 -7.96 1.47 10.43
N SER A 9 -9.28 1.43 10.60
CA SER A 9 -10.38 1.51 9.64
C SER A 9 -10.27 2.63 8.59
N CYS A 10 -10.83 2.35 7.41
CA CYS A 10 -10.80 3.14 6.19
C CYS A 10 -11.45 4.53 6.31
N THR A 11 -10.66 5.60 6.12
CA THR A 11 -10.87 6.72 5.18
C THR A 11 -9.70 7.72 5.35
N ASN A 12 -9.11 8.22 4.25
CA ASN A 12 -7.95 9.14 4.27
C ASN A 12 -6.73 8.67 5.11
N SER A 13 -6.37 7.38 5.02
CA SER A 13 -5.42 6.76 5.94
C SER A 13 -3.97 7.24 5.78
N GLU A 14 -3.32 7.45 6.92
CA GLU A 14 -1.88 7.64 7.07
C GLU A 14 -1.17 6.29 6.86
N LYS A 15 -0.41 6.18 5.77
CA LYS A 15 0.07 4.90 5.23
C LYS A 15 1.57 4.71 5.49
N GLN A 16 2.03 3.53 5.92
CA GLN A 16 3.44 3.28 6.23
C GLN A 16 4.18 2.51 5.11
N GLN A 17 5.29 3.05 4.59
CA GLN A 17 6.12 2.38 3.58
C GLN A 17 7.59 2.24 4.05
N CYS A 18 8.16 1.05 3.86
CA CYS A 18 9.60 0.79 4.00
C CYS A 18 10.28 1.02 2.63
N ALA A 19 11.31 1.87 2.58
CA ALA A 19 12.13 2.10 1.38
C ALA A 19 13.53 1.48 1.56
N GLN A 20 14.04 0.80 0.53
CA GLN A 20 15.40 0.22 0.49
C GLN A 20 16.18 0.86 -0.67
N THR A 21 17.24 1.61 -0.35
CA THR A 21 18.18 2.18 -1.34
C THR A 21 19.47 1.35 -1.38
N ARG A 22 19.94 1.01 -2.59
CA ARG A 22 21.15 0.22 -2.86
C ARG A 22 22.42 1.08 -2.69
N GLN A 23 22.90 1.24 -1.47
CA GLN A 23 24.33 1.40 -1.11
C GLN A 23 24.47 1.38 0.41
N GLU A 24 25.61 0.87 0.87
CA GLU A 24 25.86 0.40 2.23
C GLU A 24 25.76 1.50 3.30
N VAL A 25 24.60 1.58 3.95
CA VAL A 25 24.29 1.57 5.40
C VAL A 25 22.76 1.51 5.43
N HIS A 26 22.17 0.44 5.98
CA HIS A 26 20.71 0.28 5.98
C HIS A 26 20.04 1.26 6.96
N HIS A 27 19.85 2.51 6.56
CA HIS A 27 18.94 3.43 7.23
C HIS A 27 17.52 3.00 6.90
N LYS A 28 17.00 2.00 7.62
CA LYS A 28 15.58 1.67 7.59
C LYS A 28 14.82 2.93 8.00
N VAL A 29 13.82 3.32 7.24
CA VAL A 29 12.91 4.41 7.61
C VAL A 29 11.50 3.97 7.32
N VAL A 30 10.58 4.39 8.19
CA VAL A 30 9.14 4.22 8.00
C VAL A 30 8.59 5.54 7.48
N LEU A 31 8.03 5.53 6.28
CA LEU A 31 7.42 6.71 5.69
C LEU A 31 5.94 6.76 6.06
N LYS A 32 5.50 7.81 6.75
CA LYS A 32 4.09 8.15 6.91
C LYS A 32 3.63 8.90 5.65
N LEU A 33 2.62 8.38 4.97
CA LEU A 33 2.15 8.86 3.69
C LEU A 33 0.70 9.34 3.78
N ARG A 34 0.36 10.39 3.05
CA ARG A 34 -1.02 10.76 2.72
C ARG A 34 -1.29 10.30 1.30
N VAL A 35 -2.27 9.43 1.13
CA VAL A 35 -2.55 8.78 -0.16
C VAL A 35 -3.98 9.09 -0.61
N ASN A 36 -4.14 9.63 -1.82
CA ASN A 36 -5.44 9.78 -2.46
C ASN A 36 -5.85 8.46 -3.13
N VAL A 37 -6.72 7.69 -2.48
CA VAL A 37 -7.07 6.33 -2.92
C VAL A 37 -7.96 6.27 -4.16
N GLY A 38 -8.79 7.28 -4.42
CA GLY A 38 -9.70 7.31 -5.57
C GLY A 38 -10.63 6.09 -5.64
N LYS A 39 -10.94 5.62 -6.85
CA LYS A 39 -11.77 4.43 -7.08
C LYS A 39 -11.00 3.15 -6.71
N VAL A 40 -11.55 2.35 -5.81
CA VAL A 40 -10.87 1.17 -5.26
C VAL A 40 -11.42 -0.13 -5.86
N LYS A 41 -10.54 -1.07 -6.20
CA LYS A 41 -10.91 -2.45 -6.53
C LYS A 41 -10.45 -3.39 -5.41
N LYS A 42 -11.38 -4.13 -4.82
CA LYS A 42 -11.07 -5.23 -3.91
C LYS A 42 -10.43 -6.39 -4.68
N ILE A 43 -9.30 -6.89 -4.21
CA ILE A 43 -8.55 -8.03 -4.75
C ILE A 43 -8.34 -9.03 -3.59
N ASP A 44 -9.24 -9.99 -3.45
CA ASP A 44 -9.37 -10.82 -2.23
C ASP A 44 -9.02 -12.30 -2.41
N LYS A 45 -8.40 -12.66 -3.53
CA LYS A 45 -7.89 -14.02 -3.76
C LYS A 45 -6.77 -14.05 -4.79
N HIS A 46 -5.95 -15.10 -4.70
CA HIS A 46 -4.94 -15.37 -5.72
C HIS A 46 -5.64 -15.69 -7.05
N GLY A 47 -5.11 -15.16 -8.15
CA GLY A 47 -5.72 -15.32 -9.47
C GLY A 47 -7.01 -14.50 -9.66
N HIS A 48 -7.24 -13.47 -8.84
CA HIS A 48 -8.37 -12.55 -9.08
C HIS A 48 -8.26 -11.96 -10.51
N PRO A 49 -9.34 -11.91 -11.32
CA PRO A 49 -9.25 -11.54 -12.74
C PRO A 49 -8.58 -10.18 -13.00
N LEU A 50 -8.81 -9.22 -12.10
CA LEU A 50 -8.22 -7.88 -12.18
C LEU A 50 -6.95 -7.70 -11.34
N GLN A 51 -6.34 -8.77 -10.79
CA GLN A 51 -5.19 -8.68 -9.87
C GLN A 51 -4.04 -7.85 -10.45
N LYS A 52 -3.83 -7.92 -11.77
CA LYS A 52 -2.76 -7.18 -12.47
C LYS A 52 -3.27 -6.01 -13.32
N THR A 53 -4.54 -6.03 -13.72
CA THR A 53 -5.09 -5.12 -14.75
C THR A 53 -6.07 -4.10 -14.20
N TRP A 54 -6.41 -4.11 -12.90
CA TRP A 54 -7.39 -3.19 -12.30
C TRP A 54 -7.26 -1.72 -12.72
N HIS A 55 -6.03 -1.21 -12.90
CA HIS A 55 -5.77 0.17 -13.31
C HIS A 55 -6.24 0.47 -14.75
N GLN A 56 -6.16 -0.51 -15.65
CA GLN A 56 -6.68 -0.43 -17.02
C GLN A 56 -8.21 -0.38 -17.04
N HIS A 57 -8.85 -0.94 -16.01
CA HIS A 57 -10.30 -0.90 -15.81
C HIS A 57 -10.77 0.36 -15.05
N GLY A 58 -9.94 1.41 -14.98
CA GLY A 58 -10.30 2.71 -14.41
C GLY A 58 -10.28 2.80 -12.88
N TYR A 59 -9.71 1.80 -12.19
CA TYR A 59 -9.49 1.86 -10.75
C TYR A 59 -8.17 2.58 -10.43
N ASN A 60 -8.12 3.32 -9.32
CA ASN A 60 -6.93 4.06 -8.89
C ASN A 60 -6.11 3.31 -7.85
N THR A 61 -6.77 2.46 -7.05
CA THR A 61 -6.15 1.61 -6.03
C THR A 61 -6.71 0.20 -6.11
N ALA A 62 -5.85 -0.81 -6.00
CA ALA A 62 -6.25 -2.16 -5.62
C ALA A 62 -6.04 -2.35 -4.11
N TRP A 63 -7.07 -2.84 -3.42
CA TRP A 63 -7.06 -3.11 -1.98
C TRP A 63 -7.19 -4.61 -1.74
N VAL A 64 -6.25 -5.16 -0.98
CA VAL A 64 -6.26 -6.54 -0.48
C VAL A 64 -6.76 -6.49 0.97
N PRO A 65 -7.94 -7.05 1.28
CA PRO A 65 -8.48 -7.02 2.63
C PRO A 65 -7.66 -7.90 3.59
N PRO A 66 -7.74 -7.65 4.91
CA PRO A 66 -7.07 -8.51 5.88
C PRO A 66 -7.67 -9.93 5.85
N ASN A 67 -6.87 -10.92 6.25
CA ASN A 67 -7.26 -12.32 6.44
C ASN A 67 -7.88 -13.01 5.21
N CYS A 68 -7.65 -12.53 3.98
CA CYS A 68 -8.15 -13.18 2.76
C CYS A 68 -7.18 -14.20 2.13
N GLY A 69 -6.10 -14.54 2.84
CA GLY A 69 -5.09 -15.51 2.38
C GLY A 69 -4.15 -14.99 1.28
N MET A 70 -4.27 -13.73 0.85
CA MET A 70 -3.43 -13.11 -0.18
C MET A 70 -2.07 -12.62 0.31
N VAL A 71 -1.98 -12.29 1.60
CA VAL A 71 -0.79 -11.74 2.24
C VAL A 71 -0.41 -12.70 3.37
N PRO A 72 0.83 -13.23 3.43
CA PRO A 72 1.23 -14.22 4.44
C PRO A 72 1.00 -13.78 5.89
N THR A 73 1.08 -12.47 6.16
CA THR A 73 0.89 -11.91 7.51
C THR A 73 -0.59 -11.72 7.87
N GLY A 74 -1.52 -11.98 6.94
CA GLY A 74 -2.96 -11.69 7.12
C GLY A 74 -3.31 -10.20 7.16
N MET A 75 -2.33 -9.30 6.99
CA MET A 75 -2.58 -7.86 6.98
C MET A 75 -3.15 -7.40 5.64
N GLU A 76 -3.88 -6.30 5.67
CA GLU A 76 -4.29 -5.62 4.44
C GLU A 76 -3.10 -4.99 3.70
N GLU A 77 -3.21 -4.88 2.38
CA GLU A 77 -2.26 -4.17 1.53
C GLU A 77 -2.99 -3.33 0.48
N ASP A 78 -2.46 -2.14 0.22
CA ASP A 78 -2.90 -1.30 -0.91
C ASP A 78 -1.83 -1.21 -1.99
N CYS A 79 -2.28 -1.27 -3.25
CA CYS A 79 -1.48 -1.01 -4.43
C CYS A 79 -2.07 0.19 -5.19
N VAL A 80 -1.35 1.32 -5.19
CA VAL A 80 -1.72 2.53 -5.93
C VAL A 80 -0.93 2.62 -7.23
N TRP A 81 -1.63 2.92 -8.32
CA TRP A 81 -1.06 2.90 -9.67
C TRP A 81 -0.26 4.17 -9.97
N ASN A 82 -0.88 5.33 -9.70
CA ASN A 82 -0.27 6.62 -10.00
C ASN A 82 0.50 7.17 -8.78
N PRO A 83 1.83 7.31 -8.83
CA PRO A 83 2.63 7.81 -7.71
C PRO A 83 2.31 9.25 -7.33
N LYS A 84 1.78 10.09 -8.25
CA LYS A 84 1.37 11.48 -7.95
C LYS A 84 0.25 11.55 -6.91
N ARG A 85 -0.41 10.42 -6.61
CA ARG A 85 -1.46 10.30 -5.57
C ARG A 85 -0.89 10.07 -4.17
N ILE A 86 0.42 9.92 -4.03
CA ILE A 86 1.12 9.65 -2.78
C ILE A 86 1.91 10.91 -2.39
N LYS A 87 1.73 11.37 -1.15
CA LYS A 87 2.53 12.44 -0.54
C LYS A 87 3.21 11.92 0.72
N ILE A 88 4.51 12.17 0.85
CA ILE A 88 5.22 11.89 2.10
C ILE A 88 4.83 12.96 3.12
N VAL A 89 4.37 12.53 4.29
CA VAL A 89 4.02 13.40 5.41
C VAL A 89 5.15 13.43 6.42
N LYS A 90 5.74 12.28 6.73
CA LYS A 90 6.81 12.17 7.73
C LYS A 90 7.72 10.98 7.43
N THR A 91 8.99 11.10 7.79
CA THR A 91 9.95 10.00 7.83
C THR A 91 10.28 9.67 9.29
N ILE A 92 10.14 8.41 9.68
CA ILE A 92 10.42 7.93 11.04
C ILE A 92 11.62 7.00 10.98
N LYS A 93 12.68 7.30 11.73
CA LYS A 93 13.82 6.39 11.88
C LYS A 93 13.51 5.40 13.02
N PRO A 94 13.63 4.09 12.81
CA PRO A 94 13.58 3.11 13.89
C PRO A 94 14.75 3.36 14.85
N LYS A 95 14.51 3.09 16.14
CA LYS A 95 15.54 3.16 17.18
C LYS A 95 16.52 2.00 17.03
#